data_AF-A0A7Y0SED6-F1
#
_entry.id   AF-A0A7Y0SED6-F1
#
_cell.length_a   1.000
_cell.length_b   1.000
_cell.length_c   1.000
_cell.angle_alpha   90.00
_cell.angle_beta   90.00
_cell.angle_gamma   90.00
#
_symmetry.space_group_name_H-M   'P 1'
#
loop_
_entity.id
_entity.type
_entity.pdbx_description
1 polymer ?
#
loop_
_entity_poly.entity_id
_entity_poly.type
_entity_poly.pdbx_seq_one_letter_code
_entity_poly.pdbx_strand_id
1 'polypeptide(L)' 'KLRIALDMKAEDVLDVLEVVGISLSKYEIGAYFRKPNNKNYKQCEDQLLCDFLNGVQFTNRPDSEEFTG' A
#
# COMPACT_ATOMS: atom_id res chain seq x y z
N LYS A 1 6.87 -0.46 8.33
CA LYS A 1 6.68 0.45 9.49
C LYS A 1 5.44 1.32 9.32
N LEU A 2 5.14 1.83 8.12
CA LEU A 2 3.95 2.66 7.83
C LEU A 2 2.63 2.01 8.22
N ARG A 3 2.38 0.75 7.84
CA ARG A 3 1.17 0.01 8.24
C ARG A 3 0.89 0.09 9.74
N ILE A 4 1.93 -0.06 10.57
CA ILE A 4 1.80 0.02 12.04
C ILE A 4 1.61 1.47 12.49
N ALA A 5 2.35 2.41 11.89
CA ALA A 5 2.26 3.84 12.22
C ALA A 5 0.87 4.43 11.89
N LEU A 6 0.18 3.89 10.89
CA LEU A 6 -1.16 4.28 10.47
C LEU A 6 -2.26 3.39 11.06
N ASP A 7 -1.93 2.47 11.97
CA ASP A 7 -2.84 1.49 12.58
C ASP A 7 -3.69 0.68 11.57
N MET A 8 -3.08 0.32 10.44
CA MET A 8 -3.75 -0.39 9.34
C MET A 8 -3.61 -1.92 9.46
N LYS A 9 -4.68 -2.63 9.13
CA LYS A 9 -4.69 -4.07 8.85
C LYS A 9 -4.28 -4.33 7.39
N ALA A 10 -4.20 -5.60 7.01
CA ALA A 10 -3.82 -5.96 5.64
C ALA A 10 -4.92 -5.58 4.64
N GLU A 11 -6.17 -5.68 5.08
CA GLU A 11 -7.37 -5.27 4.35
C GLU A 11 -7.36 -3.77 4.07
N ASP A 12 -7.08 -2.93 5.08
CA ASP A 12 -7.04 -1.47 4.89
C ASP A 12 -5.96 -1.06 3.87
N VAL A 13 -4.82 -1.77 3.84
CA VAL A 13 -3.76 -1.53 2.84
C VAL A 13 -4.22 -1.93 1.44
N LEU A 14 -5.01 -3.00 1.31
CA LEU A 14 -5.57 -3.41 0.03
C LEU A 14 -6.57 -2.38 -0.49
N ASP A 15 -7.50 -1.95 0.36
CA ASP A 15 -8.52 -0.97 0.01
C ASP A 15 -7.88 0.35 -0.44
N VAL A 16 -6.81 0.80 0.26
CA VAL A 16 -6.03 1.99 -0.11
C VAL A 16 -5.37 1.86 -1.50
N LEU A 17 -4.81 0.70 -1.82
CA LEU A 17 -4.18 0.46 -3.12
C LEU A 17 -5.21 0.37 -4.24
N GLU A 18 -6.41 -0.13 -3.94
CA GLU A 18 -7.52 -0.21 -4.90
C GLU A 18 -8.01 1.17 -5.32
N VAL A 19 -7.97 2.17 -4.42
CA VAL A 19 -8.31 3.58 -4.74
C VAL A 19 -7.44 4.14 -5.88
N VAL A 20 -6.19 3.71 -5.97
CA VAL A 20 -5.25 4.12 -7.04
C VAL A 20 -5.15 3.09 -8.17
N GLY A 21 -6.08 2.13 -8.23
CA GLY A 21 -6.18 1.14 -9.30
C GLY A 21 -5.26 -0.07 -9.18
N ILE A 22 -4.61 -0.27 -8.02
CA ILE A 22 -3.72 -1.40 -7.77
C ILE A 22 -4.47 -2.49 -7.01
N SER A 23 -4.75 -3.60 -7.70
CA SER A 23 -5.35 -4.78 -7.08
C SER A 23 -4.28 -5.82 -6.73
N LEU A 24 -4.25 -6.23 -5.47
CA LEU A 24 -3.36 -7.29 -4.96
C LEU A 24 -4.16 -8.28 -4.12
N SER A 25 -3.70 -9.52 -4.03
CA SER A 25 -4.24 -10.49 -3.09
C SER A 25 -3.63 -10.32 -1.69
N LYS A 26 -4.32 -10.84 -0.66
CA LYS A 26 -3.77 -10.91 0.72
C LYS A 26 -2.41 -11.62 0.78
N TYR A 27 -2.20 -12.62 -0.08
CA TYR A 27 -0.93 -13.35 -0.15
C TYR A 27 0.20 -12.47 -0.68
N GLU A 28 -0.08 -11.67 -1.73
CA GLU A 28 0.89 -10.74 -2.32
C GLU A 28 1.24 -9.61 -1.37
N ILE A 29 0.25 -9.02 -0.68
CA ILE A 29 0.51 -8.02 0.37
C ILE A 29 1.40 -8.60 1.48
N GLY A 30 1.11 -9.83 1.91
CA GLY A 30 1.94 -10.54 2.89
C GLY A 30 3.39 -10.71 2.45
N ALA A 31 3.68 -10.76 1.14
CA ALA A 31 5.04 -10.90 0.61
C ALA A 31 5.92 -9.68 0.91
N TYR A 32 5.36 -8.47 0.84
CA TYR A 32 6.08 -7.22 1.10
C TYR A 32 6.46 -7.01 2.57
N PHE A 33 5.72 -7.62 3.49
CA PHE A 33 5.98 -7.49 4.93
C PHE A 33 6.85 -8.61 5.52
N ARG A 34 7.28 -9.59 4.70
CA ARG A 34 8.19 -10.65 5.14
C ARG A 34 9.61 -10.10 5.33
N LYS A 35 10.45 -10.86 6.04
CA LYS A 35 11.87 -10.55 6.16
C LYS A 35 12.56 -10.76 4.79
N PRO A 36 13.57 -9.95 4.42
CA PRO A 36 14.26 -10.06 3.13
C PRO A 36 14.84 -11.44 2.79
N ASN A 37 15.22 -12.23 3.81
CA ASN A 37 15.76 -13.58 3.62
C ASN A 37 14.66 -14.67 3.47
N ASN A 38 13.39 -14.29 3.37
CA ASN A 38 12.30 -15.25 3.14
C ASN A 38 12.15 -15.52 1.63
N LYS A 39 12.03 -16.79 1.23
CA LYS A 39 11.83 -17.19 -0.18
C LYS A 39 10.63 -16.55 -0.89
N ASN A 40 9.63 -16.12 -0.13
CA ASN A 40 8.43 -15.45 -0.64
C ASN A 40 8.41 -13.95 -0.26
N TYR A 41 9.56 -13.36 0.08
CA TYR A 41 9.68 -11.91 0.25
C TYR A 41 9.61 -11.23 -1.11
N LYS A 42 8.87 -10.12 -1.17
CA LYS A 42 8.86 -9.25 -2.35
C LYS A 42 9.35 -7.88 -1.91
N GLN A 43 10.34 -7.35 -2.62
CA GLN A 43 10.79 -5.98 -2.41
C GLN A 43 9.67 -5.01 -2.81
N CYS A 44 9.48 -3.98 -1.99
CA CYS A 44 8.57 -2.88 -2.31
C CYS A 44 9.33 -1.92 -3.23
N GLU A 45 8.86 -1.79 -4.46
CA GLU A 45 9.39 -0.80 -5.40
C GLU A 45 8.94 0.60 -5.01
N ASP A 46 9.74 1.61 -5.34
CA ASP A 46 9.47 3.01 -5.00
C ASP A 46 8.12 3.47 -5.57
N GLN A 47 7.78 3.03 -6.78
CA GLN A 47 6.50 3.36 -7.41
C GLN A 47 5.31 2.86 -6.57
N LEU A 48 5.33 1.59 -6.14
CA LEU A 48 4.25 1.02 -5.33
C LEU A 48 4.13 1.74 -3.98
N LEU A 49 5.25 2.18 -3.41
CA LEU A 49 5.24 2.97 -2.18
C LEU A 49 4.61 4.35 -2.39
N CYS A 50 4.94 5.03 -3.49
CA CYS A 50 4.32 6.31 -3.86
C CYS A 50 2.81 6.14 -4.09
N ASP A 51 2.40 5.13 -4.85
CA ASP A 51 0.99 4.84 -5.12
C ASP A 51 0.22 4.56 -3.82
N PHE A 52 0.81 3.78 -2.90
CA PHE A 52 0.25 3.56 -1.57
C PHE A 52 0.05 4.88 -0.80
N LEU A 53 1.07 5.75 -0.76
CA LEU A 53 0.98 7.04 -0.05
C LEU A 53 -0.08 7.96 -0.65
N ASN A 54 -0.21 7.97 -1.99
CA ASN A 54 -1.26 8.70 -2.69
C ASN A 54 -2.65 8.15 -2.32
N GLY A 55 -2.82 6.83 -2.31
CA GLY A 55 -4.07 6.20 -1.86
C GLY A 55 -4.41 6.54 -0.40
N VAL A 56 -3.42 6.56 0.50
CA VAL A 56 -3.60 6.98 1.90
C VAL A 56 -4.06 8.42 1.96
N GLN A 57 -3.47 9.31 1.16
CA GLN A 57 -3.84 10.72 1.10
C GLN A 57 -5.31 10.88 0.67
N PHE A 58 -5.74 10.23 -0.42
CA PHE A 58 -7.13 10.30 -0.87
C PHE A 58 -8.13 9.77 0.13
N THR A 59 -7.78 8.67 0.79
CA THR A 59 -8.65 8.06 1.79
C THR A 59 -8.88 9.01 2.98
N ASN A 60 -7.87 9.80 3.36
CA ASN A 60 -7.93 10.69 4.51
C ASN A 60 -8.28 12.15 4.18
N ARG A 61 -8.13 12.55 2.91
CA ARG A 61 -8.30 13.93 2.43
C ARG A 61 -8.98 13.90 1.05
N PRO A 62 -10.29 13.63 0.99
CA PRO A 62 -11.01 13.50 -0.28
C PRO A 62 -11.01 14.80 -1.11
N ASP A 63 -10.81 15.96 -0.47
CA ASP A 63 -10.76 17.27 -1.13
C ASP A 63 -9.37 17.65 -1.67
N SER A 64 -8.36 16.76 -1.59
CA SER A 64 -7.02 17.08 -2.09
C SER A 64 -6.97 17.01 -3.62
N GLU A 65 -6.56 18.11 -4.27
CA GLU A 65 -6.52 18.26 -5.74
C GLU A 65 -5.38 17.51 -6.45
N GLU A 66 -4.53 16.74 -5.77
CA GLU A 66 -3.38 16.06 -6.41
C GLU A 66 -3.50 14.53 -6.46
N PHE A 67 -3.85 14.04 -7.65
CA PHE A 67 -3.24 12.87 -8.33
C PHE A 67 -3.35 13.10 -9.82
N THR A 68 -2.24 13.53 -10.42
CA THR A 68 -2.06 13.42 -11.86
C THR A 68 -1.54 12.02 -12.12
N GLY A 69 -2.46 11.09 -12.38
CA GLY A 69 -2.11 9.80 -12.95
C GLY A 69 -1.37 9.98 -14.27
#